data_AF-A0A0W0ULK4-F1
#
_entry.id   AF-A0A0W0ULK4-F1
#
_cell.length_a   1.000
_cell.length_b   1.000
_cell.length_c   1.000
_cell.angle_alpha   90.00
_cell.angle_beta   90.00
_cell.angle_gamma   90.00
#
_symmetry.space_group_name_H-M   'P 1'
#
loop_
_entity.id
_entity.type
_entity.pdbx_description
1 polymer ?
#
loop_
_entity_poly.entity_id
_entity_poly.type
_entity_poly.pdbx_seq_one_letter_code
_entity_poly.pdbx_strand_id
1 'polypeptide(L)'
;MPGLFNYPLFRYFSTTKELDKYFSLAKRKEFIQQYLDSIHLANGVSGTDTFTTYQKDHPKGLNDLLKFQVETGKKDDKGNPITMPALKGAHWDNLQKPDNAHAAPVKTAIKDALTETEALKTALAQYNADMKMLNERLQNPPLTGTPEEMQAYNSLIKNLPGMLHAAKVEAMDAIKKYQEGAKQNIEDLKTNSAFMNDFKNGTGLDDEEAKEAIDELAGSLEKANDSLLKQFETTSNESIITTHKGIQKEHDRIAFIAAMRTLEGKKFKDLQKAIDEAIEANEKKLNQTPGEHGEITLTPDSSQLRNIRVQDFPLKTITGRKINVLEDGSFNIQLPKFGVLFYNSYHQNVDYDMQSLAEAFKAAGNETVTINVNYDKDPEEAEEYARKMYESCINAGFEPDKISIIVNKAERKLTNPGKKDEAAGIFDGKEMSRFTATQKIAKKLKAVREDEAKPPKDTAEYKAKLAELRSAPMPTPQPDPTATPTTSPT
;
A
#
# COMPACT_ATOMS: atom_id res chain seq x y z
N MET A 1 42.91 -5.81 -33.50
CA MET A 1 41.63 -6.46 -33.18
C MET A 1 41.28 -6.13 -31.72
N PRO A 2 40.16 -5.45 -31.43
CA PRO A 2 39.71 -5.27 -30.07
C PRO A 2 39.16 -6.60 -29.53
N GLY A 3 39.62 -7.01 -28.34
CA GLY A 3 39.22 -8.26 -27.71
C GLY A 3 37.73 -8.28 -27.34
N LEU A 4 37.15 -9.49 -27.28
CA LEU A 4 35.74 -9.80 -27.00
C LEU A 4 35.16 -9.19 -25.69
N PHE A 5 35.96 -8.47 -24.89
CA PHE A 5 35.60 -7.86 -23.60
C PHE A 5 35.35 -6.35 -23.66
N ASN A 6 35.40 -5.72 -24.84
CA ASN A 6 35.17 -4.27 -25.01
C ASN A 6 33.71 -3.88 -25.34
N TYR A 7 32.73 -4.79 -25.22
CA TYR A 7 31.32 -4.46 -25.42
C TYR A 7 30.60 -4.12 -24.10
N PRO A 8 29.88 -2.98 -24.01
CA PRO A 8 29.13 -2.55 -22.81
C PRO A 8 28.09 -3.58 -22.33
N LEU A 9 27.55 -4.38 -23.25
CA LEU A 9 26.55 -5.41 -22.94
C LEU A 9 27.10 -6.52 -22.02
N PHE A 10 28.40 -6.85 -22.10
CA PHE A 10 28.99 -7.93 -21.30
C PHE A 10 29.51 -7.48 -19.93
N ARG A 11 29.76 -6.17 -19.73
CA ARG A 11 30.02 -5.61 -18.38
C ARG A 11 28.79 -5.70 -17.48
N TYR A 12 27.60 -5.57 -18.04
CA TYR A 12 26.33 -5.65 -17.30
C TYR A 12 26.02 -7.05 -16.76
N PHE A 13 26.57 -8.12 -17.36
CA PHE A 13 26.33 -9.51 -16.93
C PHE A 13 27.43 -10.11 -16.04
N SER A 14 28.60 -9.47 -15.93
CA SER A 14 29.69 -9.95 -15.06
C SER A 14 29.73 -9.23 -13.71
N THR A 15 29.30 -7.97 -13.65
CA THR A 15 29.17 -7.24 -12.39
C THR A 15 27.93 -7.63 -11.60
N THR A 16 26.88 -8.20 -12.19
CA THR A 16 25.66 -8.52 -11.42
C THR A 16 25.70 -9.88 -10.75
N LYS A 17 26.50 -10.86 -11.20
CA LYS A 17 26.40 -12.25 -10.72
C LYS A 17 26.50 -12.40 -9.21
N GLU A 18 27.40 -11.67 -8.56
CA GLU A 18 27.54 -11.76 -7.11
C GLU A 18 26.40 -11.05 -6.37
N LEU A 19 25.93 -9.91 -6.86
CA LEU A 19 24.73 -9.26 -6.33
C LEU A 19 23.47 -10.12 -6.55
N ASP A 20 23.37 -10.76 -7.71
CA ASP A 20 22.22 -11.57 -8.10
C ASP A 20 22.05 -12.80 -7.20
N LYS A 21 23.14 -13.31 -6.63
CA LYS A 21 23.10 -14.38 -5.62
C LYS A 21 22.34 -14.01 -4.36
N TYR A 22 22.21 -12.71 -4.04
CA TYR A 22 21.63 -12.22 -2.79
C TYR A 22 20.42 -11.32 -3.01
N PHE A 23 20.43 -10.47 -4.04
CA PHE A 23 19.43 -9.42 -4.26
C PHE A 23 18.67 -9.54 -5.60
N SER A 24 18.91 -10.59 -6.41
CA SER A 24 18.09 -10.79 -7.60
C SER A 24 16.62 -11.02 -7.24
N LEU A 25 15.70 -10.66 -8.13
CA LEU A 25 14.26 -10.91 -7.93
C LEU A 25 13.96 -12.39 -7.64
N ALA A 26 14.68 -13.32 -8.29
CA ALA A 26 14.52 -14.75 -8.06
C ALA A 26 14.94 -15.13 -6.64
N LYS A 27 16.09 -14.62 -6.18
CA LYS A 27 16.58 -14.93 -4.83
C LYS A 27 15.71 -14.28 -3.74
N ARG A 28 15.27 -13.05 -3.96
CA ARG A 28 14.33 -12.37 -3.04
C ARG A 28 13.04 -13.19 -2.89
N LYS A 29 12.49 -13.71 -3.99
CA LYS A 29 11.32 -14.63 -3.96
C LYS A 29 11.62 -15.92 -3.20
N GLU A 30 12.80 -16.50 -3.39
CA GLU A 30 13.24 -17.69 -2.64
C GLU A 30 13.29 -17.40 -1.13
N PHE A 31 13.91 -16.30 -0.70
CA PHE A 31 13.96 -15.90 0.70
C PHE A 31 12.57 -15.60 1.28
N ILE A 32 11.73 -14.86 0.55
CA ILE A 32 10.36 -14.58 0.98
C ILE A 32 9.58 -15.90 1.16
N GLN A 33 9.75 -16.86 0.24
CA GLN A 33 9.07 -18.16 0.35
C GLN A 33 9.60 -19.00 1.51
N GLN A 34 10.89 -18.92 1.80
CA GLN A 34 11.54 -19.60 2.93
C GLN A 34 11.12 -19.01 4.29
N TYR A 35 10.89 -17.70 4.34
CA TYR A 35 10.61 -16.96 5.58
C TYR A 35 9.21 -16.31 5.56
N LEU A 36 8.25 -16.91 4.85
CA LEU A 36 6.91 -16.35 4.68
C LEU A 36 6.21 -16.15 6.03
N ASP A 37 6.46 -17.08 6.96
CA ASP A 37 6.05 -17.07 8.37
C ASP A 37 6.52 -15.85 9.17
N SER A 38 7.48 -15.10 8.63
CA SER A 38 8.09 -13.95 9.29
C SER A 38 7.46 -12.61 8.91
N ILE A 39 6.52 -12.60 7.95
CA ILE A 39 5.79 -11.39 7.55
C ILE A 39 4.83 -11.00 8.68
N HIS A 40 4.95 -9.77 9.16
CA HIS A 40 4.04 -9.22 10.16
C HIS A 40 3.47 -7.87 9.73
N LEU A 41 2.17 -7.83 9.45
CA LEU A 41 1.46 -6.60 9.11
C LEU A 41 0.89 -5.95 10.39
N ALA A 42 1.76 -5.34 11.19
CA ALA A 42 1.39 -4.77 12.50
C ALA A 42 0.22 -3.76 12.46
N ASN A 43 0.08 -3.04 11.35
CA ASN A 43 -1.01 -2.06 11.16
C ASN A 43 -2.32 -2.69 10.65
N GLY A 44 -2.33 -4.00 10.37
CA GLY A 44 -3.45 -4.69 9.75
C GLY A 44 -3.79 -4.13 8.35
N VAL A 45 -5.06 -4.29 8.00
CA VAL A 45 -5.74 -3.71 6.85
C VAL A 45 -6.50 -2.46 7.29
N SER A 46 -6.33 -1.38 6.53
CA SER A 46 -7.09 -0.13 6.68
C SER A 46 -8.49 -0.22 6.05
N GLY A 47 -9.28 0.85 6.15
CA GLY A 47 -10.54 0.96 5.40
C GLY A 47 -11.69 0.10 5.94
N THR A 48 -11.60 -0.37 7.19
CA THR A 48 -12.71 -1.06 7.88
C THR A 48 -13.99 -0.22 7.94
N ASP A 49 -13.85 1.11 7.89
CA ASP A 49 -14.97 2.05 8.02
C ASP A 49 -15.50 2.52 6.65
N THR A 50 -14.94 2.04 5.54
CA THR A 50 -15.30 2.50 4.19
C THR A 50 -16.76 2.21 3.88
N PHE A 51 -17.24 1.02 4.22
CA PHE A 51 -18.65 0.65 4.01
C PHE A 51 -19.57 1.36 5.03
N THR A 52 -19.12 1.53 6.27
CA THR A 52 -19.85 2.34 7.28
C THR A 52 -20.06 3.78 6.82
N THR A 53 -19.07 4.36 6.14
CA THR A 53 -19.16 5.70 5.53
C THR A 53 -20.22 5.73 4.44
N TYR A 54 -20.22 4.75 3.52
CA TYR A 54 -21.29 4.58 2.54
C TYR A 54 -22.68 4.48 3.19
N GLN A 55 -22.82 3.68 4.26
CA GLN A 55 -24.10 3.52 4.96
C GLN A 55 -24.59 4.82 5.62
N LYS A 56 -23.66 5.63 6.11
CA LYS A 56 -23.98 6.92 6.72
C LYS A 56 -24.44 7.93 5.67
N ASP A 57 -23.77 7.95 4.52
CA ASP A 57 -23.84 9.06 3.57
C ASP A 57 -24.79 8.81 2.39
N HIS A 58 -25.24 7.57 2.16
CA HIS A 58 -26.23 7.33 1.10
C HIS A 58 -27.56 8.03 1.37
N PRO A 59 -28.24 8.56 0.34
CA PRO A 59 -29.50 9.26 0.52
C PRO A 59 -30.59 8.34 1.10
N LYS A 60 -31.25 8.76 2.18
CA LYS A 60 -32.34 8.02 2.85
C LYS A 60 -33.69 8.67 2.64
N GLY A 61 -33.76 9.75 1.87
CA GLY A 61 -34.98 10.48 1.58
C GLY A 61 -34.73 11.78 0.83
N LEU A 62 -35.83 12.48 0.53
CA LEU A 62 -35.81 13.73 -0.22
C LEU A 62 -34.90 14.80 0.41
N ASN A 63 -34.86 14.91 1.74
CA ASN A 63 -34.03 15.92 2.42
C ASN A 63 -32.53 15.72 2.20
N ASP A 64 -32.07 14.47 2.02
CA ASP A 64 -30.66 14.19 1.75
C ASP A 64 -30.33 14.53 0.30
N LEU A 65 -31.23 14.19 -0.63
CA LEU A 65 -31.09 14.52 -2.05
C LEU A 65 -31.11 16.04 -2.31
N LEU A 66 -31.91 16.80 -1.57
CA LEU A 66 -31.92 18.27 -1.66
C LEU A 66 -30.62 18.92 -1.17
N LYS A 67 -29.89 18.26 -0.27
CA LYS A 67 -28.57 18.71 0.20
C LYS A 67 -27.43 18.26 -0.72
N PHE A 68 -27.69 17.29 -1.61
CA PHE A 68 -26.68 16.79 -2.52
C PHE A 68 -26.27 17.88 -3.51
N GLN A 69 -24.96 18.04 -3.68
CA GLN A 69 -24.38 19.05 -4.55
C GLN A 69 -23.60 18.38 -5.67
N VAL A 70 -23.72 18.95 -6.88
CA VAL A 70 -23.00 18.51 -8.07
C VAL A 70 -21.98 19.57 -8.50
N GLU A 71 -20.83 19.12 -8.99
CA GLU A 71 -19.83 20.02 -9.55
C GLU A 71 -20.36 20.70 -10.82
N THR A 72 -20.08 21.99 -10.95
CA THR A 72 -20.53 22.81 -12.09
C THR A 72 -19.56 22.80 -13.26
N GLY A 73 -18.42 22.09 -13.13
CA GLY A 73 -17.30 22.13 -14.08
C GLY A 73 -16.47 23.43 -14.02
N LYS A 74 -16.85 24.40 -13.18
CA LYS A 74 -16.10 25.62 -12.93
C LYS A 74 -15.26 25.49 -11.66
N LYS A 75 -14.17 26.25 -11.60
CA LYS A 75 -13.34 26.38 -10.39
C LYS A 75 -13.45 27.78 -9.83
N ASP A 76 -13.36 27.91 -8.51
CA ASP A 76 -13.23 29.20 -7.84
C ASP A 76 -11.83 29.81 -8.07
N ASP A 77 -11.60 31.02 -7.57
CA ASP A 77 -10.33 31.73 -7.69
C ASP A 77 -9.15 31.02 -6.96
N LYS A 78 -9.45 29.99 -6.16
CA LYS A 78 -8.48 29.14 -5.45
C LYS A 78 -8.28 27.79 -6.14
N GLY A 79 -8.95 27.54 -7.27
CA GLY A 79 -8.87 26.30 -8.03
C GLY A 79 -9.75 25.15 -7.51
N ASN A 80 -10.64 25.39 -6.54
CA ASN A 80 -11.57 24.39 -6.01
C ASN A 80 -12.81 24.28 -6.92
N PRO A 81 -13.39 23.08 -7.11
CA PRO A 81 -14.64 22.93 -7.85
C PRO A 81 -15.78 23.74 -7.23
N ILE A 82 -16.49 24.52 -8.04
CA ILE A 82 -17.74 25.17 -7.62
C ILE A 82 -18.84 24.12 -7.73
N THR A 83 -19.63 23.96 -6.67
CA THR A 83 -20.76 23.03 -6.58
C THR A 83 -22.11 23.76 -6.55
N MET A 84 -23.19 23.10 -6.96
CA MET A 84 -24.56 23.61 -6.83
C MET A 84 -25.51 22.49 -6.39
N PRO A 85 -26.66 22.80 -5.74
CA PRO A 85 -27.68 21.80 -5.43
C PRO A 85 -28.12 21.06 -6.68
N ALA A 86 -28.22 19.73 -6.58
CA ALA A 86 -28.65 18.89 -7.69
C ALA A 86 -30.14 19.07 -8.01
N LEU A 87 -30.95 19.30 -6.97
CA LEU A 87 -32.38 19.60 -7.05
C LEU A 87 -32.59 21.06 -6.66
N LYS A 88 -33.24 21.85 -7.52
CA LYS A 88 -33.49 23.28 -7.28
C LYS A 88 -34.78 23.75 -7.92
N GLY A 89 -35.41 24.75 -7.31
CA GLY A 89 -36.60 25.38 -7.86
C GLY A 89 -37.76 25.43 -6.86
N ALA A 90 -38.73 26.29 -7.16
CA ALA A 90 -39.84 26.57 -6.25
C ALA A 90 -40.65 25.33 -5.87
N HIS A 91 -40.75 24.34 -6.76
CA HIS A 91 -41.48 23.09 -6.50
C HIS A 91 -40.78 22.23 -5.42
N TRP A 92 -39.46 22.16 -5.44
CA TRP A 92 -38.68 21.49 -4.38
C TRP A 92 -38.75 22.25 -3.05
N ASP A 93 -38.71 23.59 -3.11
CA ASP A 93 -38.85 24.46 -1.92
C ASP A 93 -40.25 24.31 -1.29
N ASN A 94 -41.30 24.18 -2.11
CA ASN A 94 -42.67 23.96 -1.64
C ASN A 94 -42.79 22.69 -0.80
N LEU A 95 -42.10 21.61 -1.19
CA LEU A 95 -42.05 20.36 -0.42
C LEU A 95 -41.24 20.48 0.88
N GLN A 96 -40.47 21.55 1.09
CA GLN A 96 -39.79 21.81 2.36
C GLN A 96 -40.64 22.59 3.36
N LYS A 97 -41.70 23.26 2.91
CA LYS A 97 -42.54 24.11 3.76
C LYS A 97 -43.30 23.30 4.81
N PRO A 98 -43.32 23.73 6.09
CA PRO A 98 -43.96 22.99 7.17
C PRO A 98 -45.50 23.01 7.11
N ASP A 99 -46.11 23.97 6.42
CA ASP A 99 -47.56 24.12 6.24
C ASP A 99 -48.10 23.37 5.00
N ASN A 100 -47.21 22.76 4.19
CA ASN A 100 -47.62 21.98 3.04
C ASN A 100 -48.11 20.58 3.47
N ALA A 101 -49.43 20.40 3.51
CA ALA A 101 -50.07 19.14 3.91
C ALA A 101 -49.66 17.93 3.05
N HIS A 102 -49.26 18.14 1.80
CA HIS A 102 -48.85 17.07 0.88
C HIS A 102 -47.34 16.75 0.95
N ALA A 103 -46.53 17.59 1.60
CA ALA A 103 -45.09 17.37 1.69
C ALA A 103 -44.72 16.12 2.50
N ALA A 104 -45.45 15.82 3.58
CA ALA A 104 -45.15 14.67 4.43
C ALA A 104 -45.43 13.32 3.75
N PRO A 105 -46.58 13.10 3.09
CA PRO A 105 -46.80 11.90 2.26
C PRO A 105 -45.74 11.70 1.19
N VAL A 106 -45.38 12.77 0.45
CA VAL A 106 -44.33 12.72 -0.59
C VAL A 106 -42.98 12.31 -0.02
N LYS A 107 -42.54 12.95 1.07
CA LYS A 107 -41.26 12.62 1.74
C LYS A 107 -41.25 11.17 2.24
N THR A 108 -42.40 10.68 2.71
CA THR A 108 -42.53 9.30 3.20
C THR A 108 -42.41 8.31 2.04
N ALA A 109 -43.14 8.52 0.94
CA ALA A 109 -43.05 7.66 -0.23
C ALA A 109 -41.64 7.61 -0.83
N ILE A 110 -40.94 8.75 -0.91
CA ILE A 110 -39.54 8.81 -1.36
C ILE A 110 -38.62 8.06 -0.37
N LYS A 111 -38.80 8.25 0.93
CA LYS A 111 -38.04 7.51 1.95
C LYS A 111 -38.27 5.99 1.83
N ASP A 112 -39.51 5.57 1.61
CA ASP A 112 -39.87 4.16 1.46
C ASP A 112 -39.22 3.57 0.19
N ALA A 113 -39.24 4.30 -0.92
CA ALA A 113 -38.56 3.92 -2.17
C ALA A 113 -37.03 3.75 -2.00
N LEU A 114 -36.43 4.51 -1.08
CA LEU A 114 -35.01 4.47 -0.73
C LEU A 114 -34.70 3.60 0.50
N THR A 115 -35.62 2.72 0.91
CA THR A 115 -35.36 1.84 2.05
C THR A 115 -34.30 0.80 1.70
N GLU A 116 -33.33 0.63 2.58
CA GLU A 116 -32.27 -0.37 2.45
C GLU A 116 -32.85 -1.78 2.29
N THR A 117 -32.37 -2.51 1.28
CA THR A 117 -32.72 -3.92 1.10
C THR A 117 -31.99 -4.80 2.12
N GLU A 118 -32.58 -5.94 2.49
CA GLU A 118 -31.91 -6.94 3.35
C GLU A 118 -30.62 -7.47 2.73
N ALA A 119 -30.55 -7.52 1.39
CA ALA A 119 -29.33 -7.89 0.67
C ALA A 119 -28.19 -6.88 0.92
N LEU A 120 -28.49 -5.57 0.89
CA LEU A 120 -27.50 -4.52 1.18
C LEU A 120 -27.05 -4.60 2.64
N LYS A 121 -27.98 -4.74 3.59
CA LYS A 121 -27.65 -4.87 5.02
C LYS A 121 -26.76 -6.08 5.30
N THR A 122 -27.07 -7.20 4.67
CA THR A 122 -26.28 -8.44 4.79
C THR A 122 -24.87 -8.24 4.22
N ALA A 123 -24.75 -7.64 3.03
CA ALA A 123 -23.45 -7.37 2.42
C ALA A 123 -22.59 -6.41 3.27
N LEU A 124 -23.22 -5.41 3.89
CA LEU A 124 -22.57 -4.49 4.81
C LEU A 124 -22.02 -5.21 6.04
N ALA A 125 -22.87 -5.99 6.71
CA ALA A 125 -22.47 -6.75 7.88
C ALA A 125 -21.33 -7.72 7.55
N GLN A 126 -21.41 -8.37 6.38
CA GLN A 126 -20.38 -9.29 5.92
C GLN A 126 -19.07 -8.59 5.62
N TYR A 127 -19.08 -7.47 4.88
CA TYR A 127 -17.86 -6.71 4.59
C TYR A 127 -17.15 -6.26 5.87
N ASN A 128 -17.89 -5.69 6.82
CA ASN A 128 -17.33 -5.26 8.10
C ASN A 128 -16.78 -6.44 8.92
N ALA A 129 -17.50 -7.58 8.92
CA ALA A 129 -17.04 -8.80 9.57
C ALA A 129 -15.78 -9.35 8.91
N ASP A 130 -15.68 -9.34 7.59
CA ASP A 130 -14.52 -9.80 6.84
C ASP A 130 -13.29 -8.95 7.15
N MET A 131 -13.43 -7.62 7.09
CA MET A 131 -12.33 -6.70 7.38
C MET A 131 -11.85 -6.84 8.82
N LYS A 132 -12.78 -6.99 9.78
CA LYS A 132 -12.45 -7.25 11.19
C LYS A 132 -11.72 -8.59 11.36
N MET A 133 -12.26 -9.67 10.78
CA MET A 133 -11.66 -11.00 10.82
C MET A 133 -10.24 -10.99 10.24
N LEU A 134 -10.05 -10.38 9.08
CA LEU A 134 -8.73 -10.28 8.44
C LEU A 134 -7.76 -9.52 9.35
N ASN A 135 -8.18 -8.40 9.95
CA ASN A 135 -7.35 -7.66 10.91
C ASN A 135 -6.98 -8.48 12.13
N GLU A 136 -7.95 -9.16 12.75
CA GLU A 136 -7.71 -10.00 13.92
C GLU A 136 -6.73 -11.14 13.58
N ARG A 137 -6.85 -11.78 12.41
CA ARG A 137 -5.91 -12.82 11.97
C ARG A 137 -4.52 -12.27 11.67
N LEU A 138 -4.41 -11.05 11.12
CA LEU A 138 -3.11 -10.41 10.84
C LEU A 138 -2.39 -9.94 12.09
N GLN A 139 -3.14 -9.46 13.09
CA GLN A 139 -2.61 -8.97 14.37
C GLN A 139 -2.29 -10.09 15.36
N ASN A 140 -2.83 -11.29 15.15
CA ASN A 140 -2.52 -12.48 15.94
C ASN A 140 -1.86 -13.57 15.08
N PRO A 141 -0.67 -13.34 14.48
CA PRO A 141 0.00 -14.40 13.75
C PRO A 141 0.46 -15.51 14.70
N PRO A 142 0.31 -16.79 14.31
CA PRO A 142 0.77 -17.91 15.14
C PRO A 142 2.26 -17.72 15.49
N LEU A 143 2.57 -17.58 16.79
CA LEU A 143 3.96 -17.41 17.27
C LEU A 143 4.64 -18.78 17.37
N THR A 144 3.93 -19.70 17.99
CA THR A 144 4.22 -21.13 18.07
C THR A 144 2.93 -21.83 17.67
N GLY A 145 2.94 -22.54 16.54
CA GLY A 145 1.76 -23.21 16.03
C GLY A 145 2.11 -24.49 15.30
N THR A 146 1.12 -25.33 15.05
CA THR A 146 1.34 -26.52 14.21
C THR A 146 1.73 -26.07 12.79
N PRO A 147 2.41 -26.93 12.00
CA PRO A 147 2.72 -26.62 10.60
C PRO A 147 1.50 -26.15 9.81
N GLU A 148 0.32 -26.68 10.14
CA GLU A 148 -0.97 -26.30 9.55
C GLU A 148 -1.38 -24.85 9.88
N GLU A 149 -1.18 -24.40 11.12
CA GLU A 149 -1.49 -23.02 11.53
C GLU A 149 -0.59 -22.00 10.83
N MET A 150 0.71 -22.32 10.72
CA MET A 150 1.68 -21.50 9.98
C MET A 150 1.33 -21.46 8.49
N GLN A 151 1.01 -22.62 7.90
CA GLN A 151 0.56 -22.70 6.50
C GLN A 151 -0.71 -21.89 6.24
N ALA A 152 -1.67 -21.90 7.18
CA ALA A 152 -2.89 -21.12 7.07
C ALA A 152 -2.60 -19.61 7.11
N TYR A 153 -1.73 -19.15 8.01
CA TYR A 153 -1.31 -17.73 8.06
C TYR A 153 -0.57 -17.30 6.79
N ASN A 154 0.34 -18.13 6.30
CA ASN A 154 1.03 -17.90 5.04
C ASN A 154 0.09 -17.80 3.84
N SER A 155 -0.90 -18.70 3.79
CA SER A 155 -1.95 -18.66 2.78
C SER A 155 -2.76 -17.36 2.88
N LEU A 156 -3.09 -16.92 4.10
CA LEU A 156 -3.74 -15.62 4.32
C LEU A 156 -2.88 -14.49 3.75
N ILE A 157 -1.62 -14.34 4.15
CA ILE A 157 -0.75 -13.24 3.70
C ILE A 157 -0.61 -13.23 2.17
N LYS A 158 -0.35 -14.39 1.58
CA LYS A 158 -0.20 -14.53 0.12
C LYS A 158 -1.46 -14.11 -0.64
N ASN A 159 -2.63 -14.42 -0.09
CA ASN A 159 -3.91 -14.21 -0.76
C ASN A 159 -4.64 -12.94 -0.32
N LEU A 160 -4.13 -12.25 0.71
CA LEU A 160 -4.78 -11.12 1.38
C LEU A 160 -5.24 -10.06 0.38
N PRO A 161 -4.42 -9.57 -0.57
CA PRO A 161 -4.89 -8.53 -1.47
C PRO A 161 -6.02 -8.99 -2.40
N GLY A 162 -5.97 -10.25 -2.84
CA GLY A 162 -7.06 -10.85 -3.63
C GLY A 162 -8.34 -11.01 -2.81
N MET A 163 -8.24 -11.39 -1.54
CA MET A 163 -9.38 -11.46 -0.61
C MET A 163 -9.99 -10.07 -0.36
N LEU A 164 -9.17 -9.02 -0.23
CA LEU A 164 -9.66 -7.65 -0.09
C LEU A 164 -10.38 -7.17 -1.36
N HIS A 165 -9.86 -7.50 -2.54
CA HIS A 165 -10.57 -7.23 -3.80
C HIS A 165 -11.88 -8.03 -3.89
N ALA A 166 -11.91 -9.29 -3.44
CA ALA A 166 -13.11 -10.10 -3.41
C ALA A 166 -14.19 -9.51 -2.49
N ALA A 167 -13.85 -9.14 -1.26
CA ALA A 167 -14.73 -8.47 -0.32
C ALA A 167 -15.27 -7.14 -0.89
N LYS A 168 -14.38 -6.34 -1.51
CA LYS A 168 -14.76 -5.10 -2.20
C LYS A 168 -15.75 -5.35 -3.34
N VAL A 169 -15.52 -6.35 -4.18
CA VAL A 169 -16.43 -6.66 -5.31
C VAL A 169 -17.79 -7.12 -4.81
N GLU A 170 -17.86 -8.03 -3.82
CA GLU A 170 -19.13 -8.45 -3.21
C GLU A 170 -19.91 -7.25 -2.65
N ALA A 171 -19.21 -6.34 -1.97
CA ALA A 171 -19.74 -5.08 -1.49
C ALA A 171 -20.28 -4.18 -2.61
N MET A 172 -19.49 -3.95 -3.67
CA MET A 172 -19.88 -3.12 -4.81
C MET A 172 -21.09 -3.69 -5.56
N ASP A 173 -21.16 -5.00 -5.73
CA ASP A 173 -22.29 -5.66 -6.41
C ASP A 173 -23.59 -5.45 -5.64
N ALA A 174 -23.55 -5.55 -4.30
CA ALA A 174 -24.71 -5.28 -3.45
C ALA A 174 -25.12 -3.80 -3.48
N ILE A 175 -24.14 -2.88 -3.46
CA ILE A 175 -24.39 -1.44 -3.60
C ILE A 175 -25.06 -1.15 -4.93
N LYS A 176 -24.49 -1.60 -6.05
CA LYS A 176 -25.06 -1.35 -7.40
C LYS A 176 -26.47 -1.89 -7.53
N LYS A 177 -26.71 -3.11 -7.07
CA LYS A 177 -28.05 -3.72 -7.08
C LYS A 177 -29.06 -2.91 -6.27
N TYR A 178 -28.66 -2.41 -5.10
CA TYR A 178 -29.50 -1.49 -4.33
C TYR A 178 -29.75 -0.18 -5.07
N GLN A 179 -28.72 0.44 -5.66
CA GLN A 179 -28.83 1.70 -6.37
C GLN A 179 -29.75 1.62 -7.58
N GLU A 180 -29.65 0.54 -8.37
CA GLU A 180 -30.55 0.25 -9.49
C GLU A 180 -32.00 0.08 -9.00
N GLY A 181 -32.22 -0.71 -7.96
CA GLY A 181 -33.55 -0.91 -7.38
C GLY A 181 -34.15 0.36 -6.79
N ALA A 182 -33.35 1.17 -6.09
CA ALA A 182 -33.79 2.43 -5.51
C ALA A 182 -34.17 3.45 -6.59
N LYS A 183 -33.41 3.53 -7.69
CA LYS A 183 -33.76 4.35 -8.85
C LYS A 183 -35.08 3.89 -9.47
N GLN A 184 -35.23 2.59 -9.73
CA GLN A 184 -36.48 2.04 -10.27
C GLN A 184 -37.67 2.33 -9.34
N ASN A 185 -37.52 2.15 -8.03
CA ASN A 185 -38.57 2.44 -7.06
C ASN A 185 -39.01 3.90 -7.11
N ILE A 186 -38.09 4.85 -7.32
CA ILE A 186 -38.43 6.27 -7.52
C ILE A 186 -39.17 6.49 -8.84
N GLU A 187 -38.72 5.85 -9.93
CA GLU A 187 -39.40 5.94 -11.24
C GLU A 187 -40.82 5.36 -11.20
N ASP A 188 -41.03 4.26 -10.46
CA ASP A 188 -42.32 3.58 -10.30
C ASP A 188 -43.35 4.47 -9.57
N LEU A 189 -42.89 5.44 -8.76
CA LEU A 189 -43.77 6.42 -8.12
C LEU A 189 -44.59 7.23 -9.14
N LYS A 190 -44.11 7.38 -10.39
CA LYS A 190 -44.87 8.02 -11.49
C LYS A 190 -46.18 7.31 -11.80
N THR A 191 -46.27 6.02 -11.52
CA THR A 191 -47.45 5.19 -11.77
C THR A 191 -48.36 5.07 -10.55
N ASN A 192 -47.88 5.47 -9.37
CA ASN A 192 -48.65 5.45 -8.13
C ASN A 192 -49.57 6.67 -8.05
N SER A 193 -50.88 6.47 -8.28
CA SER A 193 -51.85 7.56 -8.32
C SER A 193 -51.97 8.33 -7.00
N ALA A 194 -51.81 7.66 -5.85
CA ALA A 194 -51.87 8.34 -4.55
C ALA A 194 -50.67 9.28 -4.37
N PHE A 195 -49.46 8.77 -4.65
CA PHE A 195 -48.25 9.57 -4.64
C PHE A 195 -48.32 10.74 -5.62
N MET A 196 -48.72 10.50 -6.88
CA MET A 196 -48.77 11.55 -7.89
C MET A 196 -49.74 12.67 -7.54
N ASN A 197 -50.87 12.35 -6.89
CA ASN A 197 -51.81 13.37 -6.42
C ASN A 197 -51.17 14.26 -5.33
N ASP A 198 -50.54 13.66 -4.33
CA ASP A 198 -49.84 14.42 -3.29
C ASP A 198 -48.63 15.19 -3.86
N PHE A 199 -47.88 14.58 -4.78
CA PHE A 199 -46.72 15.21 -5.39
C PHE A 199 -47.12 16.45 -6.20
N LYS A 200 -48.13 16.37 -7.06
CA LYS A 200 -48.63 17.52 -7.82
C LYS A 200 -49.17 18.63 -6.91
N ASN A 201 -50.00 18.29 -5.93
CA ASN A 201 -50.56 19.28 -5.01
C ASN A 201 -49.47 19.90 -4.12
N GLY A 202 -48.47 19.12 -3.73
CA GLY A 202 -47.35 19.58 -2.90
C GLY A 202 -46.32 20.41 -3.66
N THR A 203 -46.16 20.19 -4.96
CA THR A 203 -45.19 20.90 -5.80
C THR A 203 -45.81 22.09 -6.56
N GLY A 204 -47.10 22.01 -6.87
CA GLY A 204 -47.81 22.95 -7.75
C GLY A 204 -47.61 22.69 -9.24
N LEU A 205 -47.13 21.50 -9.61
CA LEU A 205 -46.84 21.09 -10.99
C LEU A 205 -48.04 20.37 -11.62
N ASP A 206 -48.12 20.42 -12.96
CA ASP A 206 -49.05 19.59 -13.72
C ASP A 206 -48.56 18.13 -13.89
N ASP A 207 -49.29 17.31 -14.63
CA ASP A 207 -49.01 15.88 -14.78
C ASP A 207 -47.68 15.60 -15.51
N GLU A 208 -47.38 16.38 -16.54
CA GLU A 208 -46.16 16.25 -17.33
C GLU A 208 -44.96 16.80 -16.55
N GLU A 209 -45.06 18.00 -15.99
CA GLU A 209 -44.02 18.63 -15.17
C GLU A 209 -43.70 17.79 -13.92
N ALA A 210 -44.70 17.17 -13.29
CA ALA A 210 -44.49 16.28 -12.16
C ALA A 210 -43.67 15.05 -12.52
N LYS A 211 -43.89 14.46 -13.71
CA LYS A 211 -43.09 13.31 -14.18
C LYS A 211 -41.65 13.75 -14.45
N GLU A 212 -41.45 14.92 -15.05
CA GLU A 212 -40.12 15.50 -15.28
C GLU A 212 -39.38 15.78 -13.98
N ALA A 213 -40.06 16.30 -12.95
CA ALA A 213 -39.46 16.49 -11.63
C ALA A 213 -39.08 15.16 -10.95
N ILE A 214 -39.85 14.08 -11.16
CA ILE A 214 -39.46 12.74 -10.68
C ILE A 214 -38.25 12.21 -11.47
N ASP A 215 -38.15 12.50 -12.77
CA ASP A 215 -36.93 12.22 -13.56
C ASP A 215 -35.72 12.98 -13.04
N GLU A 216 -35.89 14.27 -12.69
CA GLU A 216 -34.85 15.07 -12.04
C GLU A 216 -34.41 14.44 -10.70
N LEU A 217 -35.36 14.00 -9.88
CA LEU A 217 -35.12 13.30 -8.61
C LEU A 217 -34.33 12.00 -8.81
N ALA A 218 -34.76 11.15 -9.76
CA ALA A 218 -34.08 9.91 -10.11
C ALA A 218 -32.66 10.16 -10.63
N GLY A 219 -32.48 11.18 -11.48
CA GLY A 219 -31.17 11.59 -11.99
C GLY A 219 -30.25 12.18 -10.90
N SER A 220 -30.81 12.89 -9.92
CA SER A 220 -30.06 13.36 -8.75
C SER A 220 -29.63 12.20 -7.86
N LEU A 221 -30.51 11.22 -7.63
CA LEU A 221 -30.19 10.01 -6.89
C LEU A 221 -29.08 9.21 -7.58
N GLU A 222 -29.14 9.02 -8.89
CA GLU A 222 -28.11 8.35 -9.69
C GLU A 222 -26.75 9.02 -9.52
N LYS A 223 -26.68 10.35 -9.66
CA LYS A 223 -25.42 11.10 -9.45
C LYS A 223 -24.88 10.98 -8.03
N ALA A 224 -25.74 11.02 -7.02
CA ALA A 224 -25.35 10.82 -5.63
C ALA A 224 -24.79 9.40 -5.43
N ASN A 225 -25.49 8.40 -5.96
CA ASN A 225 -25.10 7.00 -5.93
C ASN A 225 -23.76 6.73 -6.63
N ASP A 226 -23.54 7.30 -7.81
CA ASP A 226 -22.27 7.19 -8.54
C ASP A 226 -21.11 7.82 -7.75
N SER A 227 -21.36 8.99 -7.17
CA SER A 227 -20.33 9.67 -6.36
C SER A 227 -19.93 8.84 -5.13
N LEU A 228 -20.91 8.25 -4.43
CA LEU A 228 -20.67 7.42 -3.25
C LEU A 228 -20.02 6.08 -3.61
N LEU A 229 -20.44 5.44 -4.70
CA LEU A 229 -19.83 4.20 -5.18
C LEU A 229 -18.37 4.44 -5.56
N LYS A 230 -18.07 5.55 -6.24
CA LYS A 230 -16.70 5.95 -6.58
C LYS A 230 -15.84 6.24 -5.35
N GLN A 231 -16.42 6.90 -4.33
CA GLN A 231 -15.73 7.13 -3.06
C GLN A 231 -15.41 5.80 -2.36
N PHE A 232 -16.39 4.91 -2.26
CA PHE A 232 -16.21 3.55 -1.72
C PHE A 232 -15.10 2.79 -2.45
N GLU A 233 -15.12 2.79 -3.78
CA GLU A 233 -14.10 2.14 -4.61
C GLU A 233 -12.71 2.76 -4.38
N THR A 234 -12.61 4.08 -4.36
CA THR A 234 -11.35 4.80 -4.16
C THR A 234 -10.72 4.48 -2.82
N THR A 235 -11.47 4.64 -1.73
CA THR A 235 -10.98 4.37 -0.38
C THR A 235 -10.63 2.88 -0.18
N SER A 236 -11.42 1.97 -0.76
CA SER A 236 -11.10 0.54 -0.75
C SER A 236 -9.80 0.24 -1.51
N ASN A 237 -9.61 0.83 -2.69
CA ASN A 237 -8.39 0.65 -3.48
C ASN A 237 -7.16 1.24 -2.77
N GLU A 238 -7.27 2.40 -2.13
CA GLU A 238 -6.20 3.00 -1.33
C GLU A 238 -5.81 2.10 -0.15
N SER A 239 -6.79 1.48 0.51
CA SER A 239 -6.54 0.51 1.57
C SER A 239 -5.79 -0.74 1.05
N ILE A 240 -6.22 -1.28 -0.08
CA ILE A 240 -5.57 -2.42 -0.73
C ILE A 240 -4.13 -2.08 -1.13
N ILE A 241 -3.90 -0.90 -1.72
CA ILE A 241 -2.57 -0.41 -2.08
C ILE A 241 -1.69 -0.26 -0.83
N THR A 242 -2.23 0.28 0.25
CA THR A 242 -1.51 0.43 1.53
C THR A 242 -1.11 -0.93 2.09
N THR A 243 -2.00 -1.91 2.00
CA THR A 243 -1.75 -3.31 2.40
C THR A 243 -0.63 -3.93 1.56
N HIS A 244 -0.68 -3.78 0.23
CA HIS A 244 0.40 -4.22 -0.67
C HIS A 244 1.75 -3.59 -0.31
N LYS A 245 1.78 -2.29 -0.02
CA LYS A 245 3.00 -1.61 0.41
C LYS A 245 3.51 -2.16 1.74
N GLY A 246 2.63 -2.48 2.69
CA GLY A 246 2.98 -3.15 3.94
C GLY A 246 3.65 -4.51 3.70
N ILE A 247 3.03 -5.35 2.86
CA ILE A 247 3.58 -6.66 2.47
C ILE A 247 4.94 -6.49 1.79
N GLN A 248 5.07 -5.53 0.87
CA GLN A 248 6.32 -5.29 0.17
C GLN A 248 7.45 -4.84 1.12
N LYS A 249 7.15 -4.00 2.11
CA LYS A 249 8.15 -3.60 3.13
C LYS A 249 8.65 -4.81 3.92
N GLU A 250 7.75 -5.70 4.32
CA GLU A 250 8.12 -6.93 5.00
C GLU A 250 8.93 -7.87 4.10
N HIS A 251 8.57 -8.00 2.82
CA HIS A 251 9.36 -8.71 1.82
C HIS A 251 10.77 -8.14 1.66
N ASP A 252 10.89 -6.81 1.58
CA ASP A 252 12.18 -6.12 1.47
C ASP A 252 13.05 -6.40 2.71
N ARG A 253 12.46 -6.28 3.91
CA ARG A 253 13.10 -6.56 5.20
C ARG A 253 13.58 -8.01 5.30
N ILE A 254 12.70 -8.97 5.06
CA ILE A 254 12.98 -10.41 5.14
C ILE A 254 14.06 -10.80 4.13
N ALA A 255 13.92 -10.38 2.87
CA ALA A 255 14.89 -10.71 1.84
C ALA A 255 16.28 -10.16 2.17
N PHE A 256 16.37 -8.95 2.71
CA PHE A 256 17.64 -8.37 3.12
C PHE A 256 18.27 -9.11 4.30
N ILE A 257 17.52 -9.37 5.38
CA ILE A 257 18.04 -10.07 6.56
C ILE A 257 18.48 -11.50 6.18
N ALA A 258 17.67 -12.21 5.39
CA ALA A 258 18.00 -13.53 4.87
C ALA A 258 19.28 -13.50 4.02
N ALA A 259 19.40 -12.53 3.10
CA ALA A 259 20.62 -12.34 2.32
C ALA A 259 21.85 -12.18 3.22
N MET A 260 21.78 -11.29 4.21
CA MET A 260 22.88 -11.04 5.16
C MET A 260 23.23 -12.28 5.98
N ARG A 261 22.23 -13.06 6.40
CA ARG A 261 22.43 -14.32 7.14
C ARG A 261 23.12 -15.39 6.30
N THR A 262 22.88 -15.42 4.99
CA THR A 262 23.50 -16.38 4.07
C THR A 262 24.89 -16.00 3.55
N LEU A 263 25.42 -14.83 3.91
CA LEU A 263 26.74 -14.40 3.45
C LEU A 263 27.86 -15.31 3.97
N GLU A 264 28.64 -15.89 3.05
CA GLU A 264 29.71 -16.82 3.40
C GLU A 264 31.06 -16.12 3.63
N GLY A 265 31.82 -16.61 4.61
CA GLY A 265 33.22 -16.23 4.84
C GLY A 265 33.50 -15.67 6.23
N LYS A 266 34.77 -15.71 6.64
CA LYS A 266 35.20 -15.39 8.03
C LYS A 266 34.76 -14.00 8.49
N LYS A 267 34.69 -13.01 7.59
CA LYS A 267 34.31 -11.62 7.88
C LYS A 267 32.82 -11.41 8.18
N PHE A 268 31.96 -12.39 7.87
CA PHE A 268 30.51 -12.33 8.09
C PHE A 268 30.03 -13.14 9.29
N LYS A 269 30.88 -14.00 9.87
CA LYS A 269 30.49 -14.83 11.03
C LYS A 269 29.89 -14.03 12.18
N ASP A 270 30.48 -12.87 12.50
CA ASP A 270 29.95 -12.01 13.58
C ASP A 270 28.60 -11.39 13.23
N LEU A 271 28.35 -11.09 11.94
CA LEU A 271 27.06 -10.58 11.48
C LEU A 271 26.00 -11.68 11.56
N GLN A 272 26.30 -12.88 11.06
CA GLN A 272 25.41 -14.03 11.14
C GLN A 272 25.04 -14.34 12.58
N LYS A 273 26.05 -14.40 13.46
CA LYS A 273 25.85 -14.59 14.89
C LYS A 273 24.97 -13.50 15.51
N ALA A 274 25.18 -12.22 15.17
CA ALA A 274 24.36 -11.14 15.69
C ALA A 274 22.90 -11.20 15.18
N ILE A 275 22.69 -11.65 13.94
CA ILE A 275 21.33 -11.93 13.41
C ILE A 275 20.69 -13.06 14.20
N ASP A 276 21.40 -14.17 14.42
CA ASP A 276 20.89 -15.31 15.20
C ASP A 276 20.60 -14.92 16.66
N GLU A 277 21.46 -14.12 17.30
CA GLU A 277 21.21 -13.57 18.64
C GLU A 277 19.97 -12.65 18.68
N ALA A 278 19.75 -11.86 17.62
CA ALA A 278 18.55 -11.02 17.50
C ALA A 278 17.27 -11.86 17.30
N ILE A 279 17.35 -12.96 16.54
CA ILE A 279 16.28 -13.96 16.42
C ILE A 279 15.95 -14.52 17.81
N GLU A 280 16.94 -15.08 18.51
CA GLU A 280 16.74 -15.69 19.83
C GLU A 280 16.19 -14.70 20.86
N ALA A 281 16.69 -13.47 20.87
CA ALA A 281 16.22 -12.43 21.79
C ALA A 281 14.76 -12.05 21.53
N ASN A 282 14.33 -12.02 20.27
CA ASN A 282 12.95 -11.75 19.91
C ASN A 282 12.03 -12.94 20.21
N GLU A 283 12.46 -14.18 19.93
CA GLU A 283 11.72 -15.38 20.31
C GLU A 283 11.50 -15.45 21.83
N LYS A 284 12.52 -15.13 22.64
CA LYS A 284 12.38 -15.07 24.11
C LYS A 284 11.39 -14.01 24.56
N LYS A 285 11.33 -12.83 23.92
CA LYS A 285 10.33 -11.80 24.24
C LYS A 285 8.92 -12.25 23.88
N LEU A 286 8.77 -12.97 22.78
CA LEU A 286 7.47 -13.43 22.28
C LEU A 286 6.95 -14.65 23.04
N ASN A 287 7.83 -15.49 23.57
CA ASN A 287 7.50 -16.67 24.39
C ASN A 287 7.36 -16.35 25.89
N GLN A 288 7.52 -15.09 26.32
CA GLN A 288 7.21 -14.67 27.69
C GLN A 288 5.70 -14.53 27.90
N THR A 289 5.01 -15.66 27.90
CA THR A 289 3.73 -15.84 28.60
C THR A 289 4.08 -16.29 30.03
N PRO A 290 3.42 -15.78 31.10
CA PRO A 290 3.71 -16.23 32.46
C PRO A 290 3.23 -17.67 32.66
N GLY A 291 4.11 -18.63 32.41
CA GLY A 291 3.82 -20.04 32.65
C GLY A 291 4.75 -20.97 31.88
N GLU A 292 5.62 -21.64 32.63
CA GLU A 292 6.27 -22.92 32.31
C GLU A 292 7.56 -22.91 31.46
N HIS A 293 8.59 -23.51 32.07
CA HIS A 293 9.91 -23.76 31.53
C HIS A 293 9.87 -24.84 30.45
N GLY A 294 10.60 -24.65 29.35
CA GLY A 294 10.85 -25.66 28.32
C GLY A 294 12.28 -25.60 27.81
N GLU A 295 12.90 -26.77 27.65
CA GLU A 295 14.26 -27.00 27.14
C GLU A 295 14.48 -26.40 25.74
N ILE A 296 15.62 -25.73 25.56
CA ILE A 296 16.05 -25.15 24.28
C ILE A 296 16.83 -26.23 23.50
N THR A 297 16.23 -26.78 22.45
CA THR A 297 16.93 -27.61 21.46
C THR A 297 17.19 -26.76 20.22
N LEU A 298 18.47 -26.54 19.88
CA LEU A 298 18.89 -25.82 18.66
C LEU A 298 18.92 -26.81 17.49
N THR A 299 17.88 -26.81 16.68
CA THR A 299 17.87 -27.42 15.33
C THR A 299 17.74 -26.30 14.30
N PRO A 300 18.58 -26.23 13.26
CA PRO A 300 18.47 -25.22 12.23
C PRO A 300 17.37 -25.60 11.23
N ASP A 301 16.11 -25.41 11.63
CA ASP A 301 14.95 -25.49 10.73
C ASP A 301 14.10 -24.23 10.92
N SER A 302 13.84 -23.53 9.80
CA SER A 302 12.92 -22.38 9.63
C SER A 302 12.83 -21.30 10.72
N SER A 303 13.93 -20.96 11.41
CA SER A 303 13.97 -19.89 12.43
C SER A 303 13.44 -18.56 11.89
N GLN A 304 12.34 -18.09 12.47
CA GLN A 304 11.52 -16.96 12.00
C GLN A 304 12.33 -15.64 12.05
N LEU A 305 12.37 -14.87 10.96
CA LEU A 305 12.90 -13.50 10.93
C LEU A 305 11.88 -12.48 11.46
N ARG A 306 10.91 -12.92 12.27
CA ARG A 306 9.77 -12.13 12.71
C ARG A 306 10.22 -11.07 13.71
N ASN A 307 9.68 -9.85 13.57
CA ASN A 307 9.94 -8.71 14.47
C ASN A 307 11.42 -8.28 14.59
N ILE A 308 12.30 -8.73 13.70
CA ILE A 308 13.70 -8.26 13.62
C ILE A 308 13.76 -7.10 12.63
N ARG A 309 14.26 -5.96 13.10
CA ARG A 309 14.53 -4.80 12.26
C ARG A 309 15.95 -4.87 11.72
N VAL A 310 16.17 -4.25 10.56
CA VAL A 310 17.49 -4.15 9.92
C VAL A 310 18.52 -3.51 10.86
N GLN A 311 18.08 -2.66 11.78
CA GLN A 311 18.93 -1.94 12.73
C GLN A 311 19.23 -2.72 14.02
N ASP A 312 18.63 -3.90 14.24
CA ASP A 312 18.82 -4.65 15.49
C ASP A 312 20.17 -5.40 15.55
N PHE A 313 20.98 -5.36 14.47
CA PHE A 313 22.29 -5.99 14.39
C PHE A 313 23.28 -5.12 13.58
N PRO A 314 24.61 -5.28 13.77
CA PRO A 314 25.62 -4.47 13.08
C PRO A 314 25.64 -4.74 11.57
N LEU A 315 25.27 -3.74 10.77
CA LEU A 315 25.15 -3.87 9.31
C LEU A 315 26.50 -3.94 8.58
N LYS A 316 26.55 -4.78 7.55
CA LYS A 316 27.66 -4.86 6.59
C LYS A 316 27.14 -4.97 5.16
N THR A 317 27.94 -4.52 4.20
CA THR A 317 27.71 -4.79 2.78
C THR A 317 28.09 -6.23 2.42
N ILE A 318 27.72 -6.70 1.23
CA ILE A 318 28.14 -8.02 0.74
C ILE A 318 29.66 -8.13 0.51
N THR A 319 30.40 -7.02 0.55
CA THR A 319 31.88 -7.05 0.53
C THR A 319 32.48 -7.07 1.94
N GLY A 320 31.67 -6.98 2.98
CA GLY A 320 32.06 -6.97 4.39
C GLY A 320 32.37 -5.59 4.94
N ARG A 321 32.12 -4.51 4.19
CA ARG A 321 32.29 -3.14 4.67
C ARG A 321 31.19 -2.79 5.66
N LYS A 322 31.56 -2.18 6.79
CA LYS A 322 30.59 -1.77 7.82
C LYS A 322 29.69 -0.64 7.30
N ILE A 323 28.39 -0.77 7.51
CA ILE A 323 27.41 0.31 7.34
C ILE A 323 27.14 0.88 8.73
N ASN A 324 27.35 2.18 8.92
CA ASN A 324 27.07 2.85 10.19
C ASN A 324 25.69 3.49 10.12
N VAL A 325 24.82 3.15 11.07
CA VAL A 325 23.54 3.85 11.29
C VAL A 325 23.81 4.95 12.31
N LEU A 326 23.54 6.20 11.94
CA LEU A 326 23.72 7.37 12.79
C LEU A 326 22.46 7.62 13.64
N GLU A 327 22.58 8.47 14.67
CA GLU A 327 21.47 8.77 15.60
C GLU A 327 20.26 9.42 14.91
N ASP A 328 20.49 10.14 13.81
CA ASP A 328 19.44 10.74 12.98
C ASP A 328 18.74 9.73 12.05
N GLY A 329 19.11 8.44 12.13
CA GLY A 329 18.59 7.37 11.29
C GLY A 329 19.22 7.29 9.90
N SER A 330 20.23 8.13 9.60
CA SER A 330 20.95 8.09 8.32
C SER A 330 21.96 6.94 8.28
N PHE A 331 22.21 6.42 7.07
CA PHE A 331 23.10 5.29 6.84
C PHE A 331 24.34 5.80 6.13
N ASN A 332 25.52 5.47 6.66
CA ASN A 332 26.80 5.97 6.18
C ASN A 332 27.76 4.82 5.89
N ILE A 333 28.44 4.90 4.76
CA ILE A 333 29.55 4.05 4.39
C ILE A 333 30.75 4.87 3.90
N GLN A 334 31.95 4.51 4.35
CA GLN A 334 33.18 5.11 3.84
C GLN A 334 33.76 4.26 2.71
N LEU A 335 33.73 4.79 1.49
CA LEU A 335 34.26 4.13 0.30
C LEU A 335 35.78 4.32 0.16
N PRO A 336 36.48 3.35 -0.45
CA PRO A 336 37.91 3.46 -0.73
C PRO A 336 38.16 4.48 -1.86
N LYS A 337 39.31 5.16 -1.83
CA LYS A 337 39.75 6.07 -2.90
C LYS A 337 39.91 5.32 -4.23
N PHE A 338 39.51 5.91 -5.37
CA PHE A 338 39.92 5.41 -6.69
C PHE A 338 41.46 5.51 -6.88
N GLY A 339 42.11 4.39 -7.16
CA GLY A 339 43.56 4.25 -7.42
C GLY A 339 43.83 3.73 -8.84
N VAL A 340 45.09 3.65 -9.29
CA VAL A 340 45.45 3.30 -10.69
C VAL A 340 45.57 1.77 -10.94
N LEU A 341 45.80 0.97 -9.89
CA LEU A 341 45.77 -0.51 -9.92
C LEU A 341 44.34 -1.11 -9.93
N PHE A 342 43.34 -0.28 -10.25
CA PHE A 342 41.91 -0.50 -9.98
C PHE A 342 41.17 -1.43 -10.94
N TYR A 343 41.76 -1.78 -12.08
CA TYR A 343 41.01 -2.33 -13.22
C TYR A 343 40.59 -3.81 -13.08
N ASN A 344 40.97 -4.54 -12.02
CA ASN A 344 40.74 -5.99 -11.93
C ASN A 344 39.91 -6.52 -10.73
N SER A 345 39.40 -5.70 -9.79
CA SER A 345 38.60 -6.24 -8.66
C SER A 345 37.78 -5.20 -7.87
N TYR A 346 38.28 -3.97 -7.69
CA TYR A 346 37.72 -3.05 -6.68
C TYR A 346 36.50 -2.22 -7.15
N HIS A 347 36.36 -1.93 -8.45
CA HIS A 347 35.18 -1.20 -8.95
C HIS A 347 33.87 -1.97 -8.74
N GLN A 348 33.90 -3.31 -8.87
CA GLN A 348 32.75 -4.17 -8.58
C GLN A 348 32.37 -4.10 -7.10
N ASN A 349 33.35 -4.05 -6.21
CA ASN A 349 33.11 -3.95 -4.77
C ASN A 349 32.41 -2.65 -4.37
N VAL A 350 32.69 -1.53 -5.04
CA VAL A 350 32.02 -0.25 -4.71
C VAL A 350 30.56 -0.25 -5.15
N ASP A 351 30.26 -0.78 -6.35
CA ASP A 351 28.87 -0.92 -6.81
C ASP A 351 28.09 -1.87 -5.88
N TYR A 352 28.76 -2.91 -5.36
CA TYR A 352 28.20 -3.85 -4.38
C TYR A 352 27.93 -3.20 -3.03
N ASP A 353 28.86 -2.36 -2.59
CA ASP A 353 28.74 -1.60 -1.35
C ASP A 353 27.58 -0.61 -1.42
N MET A 354 27.43 0.11 -2.53
CA MET A 354 26.32 1.04 -2.77
C MET A 354 24.98 0.33 -2.90
N GLN A 355 24.90 -0.77 -3.65
CA GLN A 355 23.68 -1.56 -3.73
C GLN A 355 23.29 -2.09 -2.36
N SER A 356 24.23 -2.67 -1.61
CA SER A 356 23.96 -3.19 -0.25
C SER A 356 23.45 -2.09 0.68
N LEU A 357 24.02 -0.87 0.58
CA LEU A 357 23.56 0.29 1.35
C LEU A 357 22.13 0.69 0.99
N ALA A 358 21.82 0.76 -0.32
CA ALA A 358 20.49 1.10 -0.80
C ALA A 358 19.44 0.05 -0.37
N GLU A 359 19.77 -1.24 -0.49
CA GLU A 359 18.92 -2.34 -0.05
C GLU A 359 18.71 -2.31 1.47
N ALA A 360 19.76 -2.07 2.26
CA ALA A 360 19.65 -1.94 3.71
C ALA A 360 18.73 -0.77 4.11
N PHE A 361 18.91 0.39 3.46
CA PHE A 361 18.09 1.58 3.73
C PHE A 361 16.63 1.37 3.31
N LYS A 362 16.38 0.65 2.21
CA LYS A 362 15.03 0.28 1.76
C LYS A 362 14.37 -0.72 2.71
N ALA A 363 15.09 -1.78 3.07
CA ALA A 363 14.65 -2.83 3.99
C ALA A 363 14.38 -2.32 5.41
N ALA A 364 15.00 -1.20 5.79
CA ALA A 364 14.69 -0.44 6.99
C ALA A 364 13.32 0.28 6.95
N GLY A 365 12.59 0.23 5.83
CA GLY A 365 11.23 0.77 5.67
C GLY A 365 11.16 2.17 5.05
N ASN A 366 12.28 2.72 4.59
CA ASN A 366 12.33 4.08 4.03
C ASN A 366 11.74 4.14 2.60
N GLU A 367 10.92 5.15 2.33
CA GLU A 367 10.32 5.40 1.00
C GLU A 367 11.00 6.53 0.23
N THR A 368 11.66 7.43 0.95
CA THR A 368 12.41 8.59 0.41
C THR A 368 13.86 8.50 0.81
N VAL A 369 14.77 8.97 -0.04
CA VAL A 369 16.20 8.96 0.23
C VAL A 369 16.85 10.26 -0.24
N THR A 370 17.75 10.78 0.60
CA THR A 370 18.67 11.85 0.23
C THR A 370 20.08 11.28 0.16
N ILE A 371 20.63 11.25 -1.05
CA ILE A 371 21.99 10.78 -1.32
C ILE A 371 22.93 11.95 -1.02
N ASN A 372 23.84 11.78 -0.06
CA ASN A 372 24.85 12.78 0.27
C ASN A 372 26.24 12.23 0.01
N VAL A 373 26.93 12.78 -0.99
CA VAL A 373 28.31 12.41 -1.35
C VAL A 373 29.23 13.59 -1.10
N ASN A 374 30.20 13.41 -0.20
CA ASN A 374 31.21 14.42 0.09
C ASN A 374 32.60 13.89 -0.26
N TYR A 375 33.18 14.46 -1.31
CA TYR A 375 34.54 14.21 -1.75
C TYR A 375 35.14 15.46 -2.42
N ASP A 376 35.58 16.40 -1.58
CA ASP A 376 36.06 17.73 -1.99
C ASP A 376 37.34 17.69 -2.84
N LYS A 377 38.07 16.57 -2.82
CA LYS A 377 39.35 16.42 -3.55
C LYS A 377 39.17 16.14 -5.04
N ASP A 378 38.05 15.53 -5.42
CA ASP A 378 37.73 15.22 -6.82
C ASP A 378 36.21 15.32 -7.03
N PRO A 379 35.73 16.50 -7.47
CA PRO A 379 34.30 16.71 -7.72
C PRO A 379 33.71 15.79 -8.81
N GLU A 380 34.49 15.36 -9.80
CA GLU A 380 34.00 14.48 -10.87
C GLU A 380 33.76 13.07 -10.32
N GLU A 381 34.68 12.57 -9.50
CA GLU A 381 34.52 11.28 -8.81
C GLU A 381 33.34 11.32 -7.82
N ALA A 382 33.12 12.45 -7.13
CA ALA A 382 31.96 12.65 -6.25
C ALA A 382 30.63 12.56 -7.01
N GLU A 383 30.55 13.17 -8.19
CA GLU A 383 29.37 13.05 -9.06
C GLU A 383 29.15 11.63 -9.56
N GLU A 384 30.23 10.90 -9.91
CA GLU A 384 30.11 9.52 -10.37
C GLU A 384 29.58 8.60 -9.26
N TYR A 385 30.03 8.79 -8.02
CA TYR A 385 29.46 8.11 -6.87
C TYR A 385 27.99 8.44 -6.65
N ALA A 386 27.59 9.70 -6.84
CA ALA A 386 26.20 10.11 -6.72
C ALA A 386 25.33 9.46 -7.80
N ARG A 387 25.80 9.38 -9.06
CA ARG A 387 25.11 8.66 -10.15
C ARG A 387 24.94 7.18 -9.82
N LYS A 388 26.00 6.51 -9.39
CA LYS A 388 25.97 5.08 -9.03
C LYS A 388 25.04 4.79 -7.86
N MET A 389 25.09 5.63 -6.83
CA MET A 389 24.17 5.48 -5.69
C MET A 389 22.71 5.72 -6.11
N TYR A 390 22.45 6.68 -7.01
CA TYR A 390 21.12 6.88 -7.58
C TYR A 390 20.64 5.63 -8.31
N GLU A 391 21.48 4.99 -9.13
CA GLU A 391 21.16 3.72 -9.78
C GLU A 391 20.90 2.60 -8.79
N SER A 392 21.71 2.51 -7.73
CA SER A 392 21.49 1.54 -6.66
C SER A 392 20.16 1.73 -5.95
N CYS A 393 19.77 2.98 -5.66
CA CYS A 393 18.45 3.30 -5.12
C CYS A 393 17.32 2.88 -6.08
N ILE A 394 17.47 3.12 -7.38
CA ILE A 394 16.48 2.69 -8.37
C ILE A 394 16.38 1.15 -8.41
N ASN A 395 17.51 0.44 -8.39
CA ASN A 395 17.53 -1.02 -8.36
C ASN A 395 16.90 -1.60 -7.08
N ALA A 396 17.11 -0.94 -5.93
CA ALA A 396 16.46 -1.27 -4.66
C ALA A 396 14.95 -0.92 -4.65
N GLY A 397 14.44 -0.25 -5.68
CA GLY A 397 13.01 0.02 -5.86
C GLY A 397 12.52 1.37 -5.34
N PHE A 398 13.42 2.33 -5.08
CA PHE A 398 13.02 3.72 -4.84
C PHE A 398 12.41 4.33 -6.09
N GLU A 399 11.41 5.19 -5.91
CA GLU A 399 10.82 5.94 -7.01
C GLU A 399 11.71 7.15 -7.37
N PRO A 400 11.91 7.47 -8.66
CA PRO A 400 12.79 8.57 -9.07
C PRO A 400 12.50 9.92 -8.42
N ASP A 401 11.22 10.24 -8.19
CA ASP A 401 10.75 11.48 -7.56
C ASP A 401 10.93 11.50 -6.02
N LYS A 402 11.33 10.37 -5.43
CA LYS A 402 11.60 10.20 -3.99
C LYS A 402 13.09 10.17 -3.66
N ILE A 403 13.95 10.45 -4.65
CA ILE A 403 15.41 10.49 -4.50
C ILE A 403 15.90 11.92 -4.70
N SER A 404 16.54 12.49 -3.69
CA SER A 404 17.28 13.75 -3.80
C SER A 404 18.79 13.53 -3.69
N ILE A 405 19.59 14.42 -4.28
CA ILE A 405 21.05 14.26 -4.38
C ILE A 405 21.75 15.54 -3.95
N ILE A 406 22.72 15.40 -3.05
CA ILE A 406 23.62 16.44 -2.56
C ILE A 406 25.04 15.96 -2.83
N VAL A 407 25.82 16.75 -3.58
CA VAL A 407 27.23 16.48 -3.87
C VAL A 407 28.06 17.65 -3.38
N ASN A 408 29.04 17.39 -2.50
CA ASN A 408 29.92 18.42 -1.92
C ASN A 408 29.11 19.61 -1.36
N LYS A 409 28.07 19.30 -0.58
CA LYS A 409 27.12 20.26 0.04
C LYS A 409 26.24 21.07 -0.93
N ALA A 410 26.26 20.78 -2.23
CA ALA A 410 25.39 21.42 -3.21
C ALA A 410 24.28 20.46 -3.67
N GLU A 411 23.03 20.92 -3.68
CA GLU A 411 21.91 20.15 -4.24
C GLU A 411 22.06 20.03 -5.76
N ARG A 412 21.84 18.82 -6.28
CA ARG A 412 22.01 18.51 -7.70
C ARG A 412 20.72 17.97 -8.29
N LYS A 413 20.35 18.53 -9.46
CA LYS A 413 19.28 17.99 -10.30
C LYS A 413 19.79 16.77 -11.07
N LEU A 414 18.87 15.85 -11.39
CA LEU A 414 19.17 14.68 -12.21
C LEU A 414 19.53 15.10 -13.64
N THR A 415 18.71 15.97 -14.23
CA THR A 415 18.93 16.57 -15.54
C THR A 415 18.59 18.07 -15.49
N ASN A 416 19.29 18.88 -16.27
CA ASN A 416 18.98 20.29 -16.43
C ASN A 416 19.28 20.77 -17.87
N PRO A 417 18.66 20.16 -18.89
CA PRO A 417 18.98 20.50 -20.27
C PRO A 417 18.50 21.92 -20.59
N GLY A 418 19.44 22.86 -20.74
CA GLY A 418 19.19 24.12 -21.45
C GLY A 418 18.98 25.39 -20.62
N LYS A 419 19.26 25.40 -19.32
CA LYS A 419 19.34 26.66 -18.55
C LYS A 419 20.80 27.12 -18.40
N LYS A 420 21.17 28.20 -19.09
CA LYS A 420 22.56 28.71 -19.12
C LYS A 420 23.11 29.16 -17.77
N ASP A 421 22.23 29.52 -16.83
CA ASP A 421 22.61 30.11 -15.54
C ASP A 421 22.51 29.14 -14.36
N GLU A 422 22.18 27.87 -14.60
CA GLU A 422 22.08 26.83 -13.58
C GLU A 422 23.14 25.74 -13.81
N ALA A 423 23.60 25.09 -12.74
CA ALA A 423 24.51 23.96 -12.86
C ALA A 423 23.89 22.82 -13.68
N ALA A 424 24.72 22.18 -14.52
CA ALA A 424 24.32 20.99 -15.26
C ALA A 424 23.87 19.87 -14.30
N GLY A 425 22.81 19.17 -14.70
CA GLY A 425 22.34 17.98 -13.99
C GLY A 425 23.38 16.87 -14.03
N ILE A 426 23.39 16.01 -13.01
CA ILE A 426 24.42 14.98 -12.89
C ILE A 426 24.41 14.00 -14.07
N PHE A 427 23.28 13.82 -14.77
CA PHE A 427 23.18 12.93 -15.94
C PHE A 427 23.16 13.67 -17.29
N ASP A 428 23.45 14.97 -17.33
CA ASP A 428 23.47 15.71 -18.60
C ASP A 428 24.63 15.29 -19.52
N GLY A 429 24.54 15.63 -20.81
CA GLY A 429 25.59 15.36 -21.79
C GLY A 429 25.75 13.85 -22.09
N LYS A 430 26.96 13.32 -21.85
CA LYS A 430 27.34 11.94 -22.21
C LYS A 430 26.62 10.88 -21.36
N GLU A 431 26.14 11.26 -20.18
CA GLU A 431 25.49 10.35 -19.21
C GLU A 431 23.97 10.21 -19.43
N MET A 432 23.39 10.91 -20.41
CA MET A 432 21.95 10.88 -20.67
C MET A 432 21.44 9.47 -21.07
N SER A 433 22.30 8.71 -21.75
CA SER A 433 22.02 7.31 -22.12
C SER A 433 21.84 6.42 -20.88
N ARG A 434 22.68 6.63 -19.87
CA ARG A 434 22.66 5.95 -18.58
C ARG A 434 21.40 6.31 -17.80
N PHE A 435 21.05 7.60 -17.71
CA PHE A 435 19.80 8.04 -17.10
C PHE A 435 18.56 7.42 -17.76
N THR A 436 18.54 7.37 -19.09
CA THR A 436 17.44 6.75 -19.85
C THR A 436 17.31 5.26 -19.53
N ALA A 437 18.43 4.54 -19.39
CA ALA A 437 18.43 3.13 -18.98
C ALA A 437 17.87 2.97 -17.56
N THR A 438 18.32 3.79 -16.62
CA THR A 438 17.85 3.79 -15.23
C THR A 438 16.37 4.11 -15.12
N GLN A 439 15.85 5.06 -15.90
CA GLN A 439 14.41 5.32 -15.98
C GLN A 439 13.61 4.13 -16.53
N LYS A 440 14.17 3.37 -17.49
CA LYS A 440 13.51 2.15 -17.98
C LYS A 440 13.42 1.09 -16.88
N ILE A 441 14.44 0.94 -16.04
CA ILE A 441 14.42 0.03 -14.89
C ILE A 441 13.36 0.49 -13.89
N ALA A 442 13.37 1.76 -13.50
CA ALA A 442 12.38 2.34 -12.59
C ALA A 442 10.94 2.12 -13.09
N LYS A 443 10.68 2.34 -14.38
CA LYS A 443 9.38 2.07 -15.01
C LYS A 443 8.98 0.60 -14.96
N LYS A 444 9.91 -0.33 -15.22
CA LYS A 444 9.65 -1.77 -15.12
C LYS A 444 9.31 -2.18 -13.68
N LEU A 445 10.08 -1.71 -12.69
CA LEU A 445 9.83 -2.00 -11.28
C LEU A 445 8.51 -1.41 -10.80
N LYS A 446 8.17 -0.19 -11.25
CA LYS A 446 6.87 0.42 -10.97
C LYS A 446 5.72 -0.38 -11.60
N ALA A 447 5.86 -0.78 -12.87
CA ALA A 447 4.84 -1.57 -13.55
C ALA A 447 4.60 -2.94 -12.88
N VAL A 448 5.64 -3.62 -12.38
CA VAL A 448 5.49 -4.86 -11.61
C VAL A 448 4.70 -4.62 -10.32
N ARG A 449 5.06 -3.58 -9.55
CA ARG A 449 4.35 -3.21 -8.31
C ARG A 449 2.89 -2.85 -8.56
N GLU A 450 2.63 -2.08 -9.62
CA GLU A 450 1.28 -1.69 -10.00
C GLU A 450 0.46 -2.87 -10.51
N ASP A 451 1.07 -3.81 -11.24
CA ASP A 451 0.39 -5.01 -11.72
C ASP A 451 0.00 -5.95 -10.57
N GLU A 452 0.88 -6.12 -9.58
CA GLU A 452 0.59 -6.88 -8.37
C GLU A 452 -0.54 -6.25 -7.53
N ALA A 453 -0.70 -4.92 -7.59
CA ALA A 453 -1.76 -4.19 -6.87
C ALA A 453 -3.13 -4.21 -7.58
N LYS A 454 -3.19 -4.63 -8.86
CA LYS A 454 -4.43 -4.64 -9.63
C LYS A 454 -5.41 -5.69 -9.08
N PRO A 455 -6.73 -5.48 -9.29
CA PRO A 455 -7.71 -6.51 -9.03
C PRO A 455 -7.34 -7.81 -9.76
N PRO A 456 -7.42 -8.98 -9.11
CA PRO A 456 -7.21 -10.25 -9.78
C PRO A 456 -8.25 -10.41 -10.89
N LYS A 457 -7.83 -10.97 -12.04
CA LYS A 457 -8.71 -11.18 -13.20
C LYS A 457 -9.91 -12.07 -12.89
N ASP A 458 -9.73 -13.00 -11.96
CA ASP A 458 -10.78 -13.84 -11.41
C ASP A 458 -10.82 -13.67 -9.89
N THR A 459 -11.97 -13.25 -9.36
CA THR A 459 -12.20 -13.12 -7.91
C THR A 459 -12.79 -14.38 -7.30
N ALA A 460 -13.26 -15.35 -8.08
CA ALA A 460 -13.95 -16.54 -7.58
C ALA A 460 -13.08 -17.37 -6.63
N GLU A 461 -11.80 -17.56 -6.98
CA GLU A 461 -10.83 -18.25 -6.10
C GLU A 461 -10.68 -17.52 -4.75
N TYR A 462 -10.61 -16.20 -4.76
CA TYR A 462 -10.43 -15.41 -3.55
C TYR A 462 -11.71 -15.31 -2.72
N LYS A 463 -12.89 -15.32 -3.37
CA LYS A 463 -14.18 -15.46 -2.69
C LYS A 463 -14.28 -16.80 -1.96
N ALA A 464 -13.83 -17.89 -2.60
CA ALA A 464 -13.80 -19.21 -1.98
C ALA A 464 -12.84 -19.25 -0.77
N LYS A 465 -11.64 -18.67 -0.89
CA LYS A 465 -10.70 -18.57 0.24
C LYS A 465 -11.22 -17.69 1.37
N LEU A 466 -11.92 -16.59 1.04
CA LEU A 466 -12.56 -15.75 2.04
C LEU A 466 -13.68 -16.52 2.77
N ALA A 467 -14.48 -17.30 2.04
CA ALA A 467 -15.50 -18.17 2.64
C ALA A 467 -14.91 -19.27 3.55
N GLU A 468 -13.77 -19.85 3.16
CA GLU A 468 -13.03 -20.78 4.01
C GLU A 468 -12.60 -20.11 5.33
N LEU A 469 -12.04 -18.90 5.26
CA LEU A 469 -11.64 -18.14 6.45
C LEU A 469 -12.81 -17.76 7.37
N ARG A 470 -13.98 -17.43 6.80
CA ARG A 470 -15.22 -17.17 7.55
C ARG A 470 -15.67 -18.39 8.37
N SER A 471 -15.33 -19.60 7.89
CA SER A 471 -15.70 -20.87 8.52
C SER A 471 -14.65 -21.36 9.53
N ALA A 472 -13.41 -20.90 9.39
CA ALA A 472 -12.29 -21.31 10.21
C ALA A 472 -12.36 -20.66 11.61
N PRO A 473 -11.93 -21.37 12.67
CA PRO A 473 -11.86 -20.78 14.01
C PRO A 473 -10.94 -19.54 14.01
N MET A 474 -11.27 -18.57 14.86
CA MET A 474 -10.41 -17.40 15.08
C MET A 474 -9.16 -17.81 15.85
N PRO A 475 -7.98 -17.25 15.53
CA PRO A 475 -6.78 -17.47 16.31
C PRO A 475 -6.98 -16.98 17.74
N THR A 476 -6.40 -17.69 18.71
CA THR A 476 -6.45 -17.28 20.11
C THR A 476 -5.69 -15.95 20.25
N PRO A 477 -6.29 -14.90 20.86
CA PRO A 477 -5.62 -13.62 21.03
C PRO A 477 -4.31 -13.78 21.78
N GLN A 478 -3.24 -13.16 21.28
CA GLN A 478 -1.96 -13.16 21.98
C GLN A 478 -1.98 -12.10 23.09
N PRO A 479 -1.33 -12.35 24.24
CA PRO A 479 -1.20 -11.33 25.28
C PRO A 479 -0.46 -10.11 24.70
N ASP A 480 -0.99 -8.93 24.97
CA ASP A 480 -0.43 -7.66 24.47
C ASP A 480 0.98 -7.46 25.08
N PRO A 481 2.05 -7.36 24.26
CA PRO A 481 3.42 -7.18 24.75
C PRO A 481 3.64 -5.83 25.47
N THR A 482 2.65 -4.92 25.42
CA THR A 482 2.67 -3.62 26.12
C THR A 482 1.74 -3.54 27.32
N ALA A 483 0.99 -4.59 27.66
CA ALA A 483 0.16 -4.59 28.85
C ALA A 483 1.02 -4.67 30.13
N THR A 484 1.18 -3.53 30.82
CA THR A 484 1.71 -3.51 32.18
C THR A 484 0.91 -4.46 33.06
N PRO A 485 1.55 -5.35 33.85
CA PRO A 485 0.85 -6.32 34.67
C PRO A 485 -0.05 -5.59 35.68
N THR A 486 -1.36 -5.77 35.54
CA THR A 486 -2.35 -5.29 36.50
C THR A 486 -2.15 -6.10 37.79
N THR A 487 -1.50 -5.49 38.78
CA THR A 487 -1.49 -6.03 40.14
C THR A 487 -2.90 -5.92 40.69
N SER A 488 -3.62 -7.05 40.78
CA SER A 488 -4.85 -7.12 41.56
C SER A 488 -4.54 -6.77 43.01
N PRO A 489 -5.24 -5.82 43.64
CA PRO A 489 -5.10 -5.58 45.07
C PRO A 489 -5.66 -6.80 45.82
N THR A 490 -4.86 -7.29 46.76
CA THR A 490 -5.21 -8.39 47.67
C THR A 490 -6.03 -7.89 48.84
#